data_AF-A0A1K1S1U0-F1
#
_entry.id   AF-A0A1K1S1U0-F1
#
_cell.length_a   1.000
_cell.length_b   1.000
_cell.length_c   1.000
_cell.angle_alpha   90.00
_cell.angle_beta   90.00
_cell.angle_gamma   90.00
#
_symmetry.space_group_name_H-M   'P 1'
#
loop_
_entity.id
_entity.type
_entity.pdbx_description
1 polymer ?
#
loop_
_entity_poly.entity_id
_entity_poly.type
_entity_poly.pdbx_seq_one_letter_code
_entity_poly.pdbx_strand_id
1 'polypeptide(L)'
;MSAQPRKALRSARIGMFVQSGLGIVTGVALLVLLGTSDVDDGELVALLAVSTVLALALFLCALLLPRRLAWVRIATIAIESVNVLAALWGLFASLVTGGAPSPAVVLPIVLSMLVLRPLLQPEVRDWFAGHRATAP
;
A
#
# COMPACT_ATOMS: atom_id res chain seq x y z
N MET A 1 29.87 -3.91 2.08
CA MET A 1 28.70 -4.70 1.63
C MET A 1 27.36 -3.93 1.72
N SER A 2 27.24 -2.70 1.17
CA SER A 2 26.07 -1.81 1.41
C SER A 2 25.07 -1.67 0.23
N ALA A 3 25.11 -2.54 -0.78
CA ALA A 3 24.27 -2.42 -1.99
C ALA A 3 22.83 -2.95 -1.82
N GLN A 4 22.57 -3.83 -0.85
CA GLN A 4 21.27 -4.48 -0.64
C GLN A 4 20.12 -3.53 -0.26
N PRO A 5 20.25 -2.61 0.73
CA PRO A 5 19.12 -1.78 1.16
C PRO A 5 18.63 -0.84 0.05
N ARG A 6 19.53 -0.35 -0.81
CA ARG A 6 19.15 0.54 -1.94
C ARG A 6 18.30 -0.18 -2.98
N LYS A 7 18.63 -1.43 -3.32
CA LYS A 7 17.85 -2.23 -4.27
C LYS A 7 16.48 -2.59 -3.70
N ALA A 8 16.45 -3.02 -2.43
CA ALA A 8 15.22 -3.34 -1.71
C ALA A 8 14.28 -2.12 -1.61
N LEU A 9 14.81 -0.96 -1.21
CA LEU A 9 14.06 0.30 -1.14
C LEU A 9 13.58 0.78 -2.51
N ARG A 10 14.38 0.59 -3.57
CA ARG A 10 13.95 0.90 -4.93
C ARG A 10 12.76 0.04 -5.36
N SER A 11 12.80 -1.26 -5.05
CA SER A 11 11.68 -2.17 -5.31
C SER A 11 10.42 -1.76 -4.57
N ALA A 12 10.52 -1.51 -3.25
CA ALA A 12 9.38 -1.04 -2.46
C ALA A 12 8.82 0.27 -3.01
N ARG A 13 9.69 1.25 -3.34
CA ARG A 13 9.26 2.54 -3.91
C ARG A 13 8.52 2.38 -5.23
N ILE A 14 8.98 1.49 -6.11
CA ILE A 14 8.29 1.19 -7.37
C ILE A 14 6.91 0.58 -7.09
N GLY A 15 6.84 -0.41 -6.18
CA GLY A 15 5.58 -1.02 -5.76
C GLY A 15 4.58 0.02 -5.24
N MET A 16 5.04 0.90 -4.34
CA MET A 16 4.23 1.99 -3.79
C MET A 16 3.71 2.92 -4.89
N PHE A 17 4.54 3.30 -5.87
CA PHE A 17 4.08 4.14 -6.99
C PHE A 17 3.05 3.45 -7.87
N VAL A 18 3.25 2.16 -8.18
CA VAL A 18 2.29 1.40 -8.99
C VAL A 18 0.96 1.25 -8.25
N GLN A 19 0.99 0.83 -6.98
CA GLN A 19 -0.21 0.66 -6.16
C GLN A 19 -0.95 1.98 -5.95
N SER A 20 -0.24 3.03 -5.55
CA SER A 20 -0.87 4.33 -5.32
C SER A 20 -1.41 4.94 -6.62
N GLY A 21 -0.67 4.85 -7.73
CA GLY A 21 -1.13 5.32 -9.03
C GLY A 21 -2.43 4.63 -9.46
N LEU A 22 -2.47 3.29 -9.40
CA LEU A 22 -3.67 2.52 -9.71
C LEU A 22 -4.83 2.83 -8.77
N GLY A 23 -4.56 2.92 -7.46
CA GLY A 23 -5.56 3.22 -6.44
C GLY A 23 -6.17 4.61 -6.61
N ILE A 24 -5.35 5.63 -6.89
CA ILE A 24 -5.81 7.00 -7.16
C ILE A 24 -6.66 7.04 -8.43
N VAL A 25 -6.16 6.50 -9.54
CA VAL A 25 -6.89 6.52 -10.83
C VAL A 25 -8.23 5.80 -10.70
N THR A 26 -8.23 4.60 -10.11
CA THR A 26 -9.45 3.80 -9.95
C THR A 26 -10.42 4.46 -8.98
N GLY A 27 -9.93 4.93 -7.82
CA GLY A 27 -10.75 5.57 -6.81
C GLY A 27 -11.40 6.85 -7.32
N VAL A 28 -10.65 7.73 -7.98
CA VAL A 28 -11.19 8.96 -8.58
C VAL A 28 -12.19 8.65 -9.69
N ALA A 29 -11.87 7.71 -10.59
CA ALA A 29 -12.79 7.33 -11.68
C ALA A 29 -14.12 6.79 -11.14
N LEU A 30 -14.09 5.94 -10.11
CA LEU A 30 -15.29 5.40 -9.48
C LEU A 30 -16.08 6.46 -8.71
N LEU A 31 -15.41 7.36 -8.00
CA LEU A 31 -16.07 8.48 -7.31
C LEU A 31 -16.77 9.42 -8.29
N VAL A 32 -16.14 9.73 -9.44
CA VAL A 32 -16.77 10.53 -10.49
C VAL A 32 -17.98 9.79 -11.06
N LEU A 33 -17.84 8.49 -11.35
CA LEU A 33 -18.94 7.68 -11.90
C LEU A 33 -20.15 7.65 -10.95
N LEU A 34 -19.91 7.40 -9.66
CA LEU A 34 -20.95 7.41 -8.62
C LEU A 34 -21.55 8.80 -8.40
N GLY A 35 -20.74 9.85 -8.48
CA GLY A 35 -21.24 11.23 -8.38
C GLY A 35 -22.12 11.64 -9.57
N THR A 36 -22.04 10.92 -10.69
CA THR A 36 -22.90 11.13 -11.87
C THR A 36 -24.06 10.14 -11.98
N SER A 37 -24.13 9.12 -11.11
CA SER A 37 -25.21 8.15 -11.12
C SER A 37 -26.27 8.51 -10.07
N ASP A 38 -27.52 8.08 -10.29
CA ASP A 38 -28.60 8.21 -9.31
C ASP A 38 -28.51 7.17 -8.17
N VAL A 39 -27.31 6.58 -7.96
CA VAL A 39 -27.09 5.56 -6.94
C VAL A 39 -26.76 6.24 -5.61
N ASP A 40 -27.75 6.27 -4.71
CA ASP A 40 -27.57 6.76 -3.35
C ASP A 40 -26.96 5.69 -2.45
N ASP A 41 -25.63 5.53 -2.53
CA ASP A 41 -24.85 4.63 -1.68
C ASP A 41 -23.71 5.40 -0.99
N GLY A 42 -24.09 6.16 0.04
CA GLY A 42 -23.15 6.98 0.82
C GLY A 42 -22.04 6.17 1.51
N GLU A 43 -22.31 4.90 1.88
CA GLU A 43 -21.30 4.02 2.47
C GLU A 43 -20.23 3.63 1.46
N LEU A 44 -20.63 3.26 0.24
CA LEU A 44 -19.70 2.97 -0.84
C LEU A 44 -18.86 4.18 -1.21
N VAL A 45 -19.46 5.37 -1.28
CA VAL A 45 -18.74 6.63 -1.55
C VAL A 45 -17.72 6.92 -0.46
N ALA A 46 -18.09 6.77 0.82
CA ALA A 46 -17.16 6.96 1.94
C ALA A 46 -16.00 5.97 1.90
N LEU A 47 -16.27 4.69 1.62
CA LEU A 47 -15.25 3.65 1.51
C LEU A 47 -14.27 3.93 0.36
N LEU A 48 -14.78 4.34 -0.80
CA LEU A 48 -13.95 4.73 -1.95
C LEU A 48 -13.12 5.98 -1.66
N ALA A 49 -13.70 6.97 -0.99
CA ALA A 49 -12.98 8.18 -0.59
C ALA A 49 -11.82 7.85 0.37
N VAL A 50 -12.07 7.04 1.40
CA VAL A 50 -11.03 6.59 2.34
C VAL A 50 -9.94 5.80 1.62
N SER A 51 -10.31 4.89 0.72
CA SER A 51 -9.37 4.10 -0.06
C SER A 51 -8.50 4.99 -0.97
N THR A 52 -9.09 6.01 -1.58
CA THR A 52 -8.39 7.01 -2.40
C THR A 52 -7.42 7.84 -1.57
N VAL A 53 -7.81 8.24 -0.36
CA VAL A 53 -6.94 8.97 0.58
C VAL A 53 -5.76 8.11 1.01
N LEU A 54 -5.95 6.82 1.29
CA LEU A 54 -4.85 5.90 1.59
C LEU A 54 -3.88 5.76 0.42
N ALA A 55 -4.39 5.69 -0.82
CA ALA A 55 -3.54 5.67 -2.01
C ALA A 55 -2.72 6.95 -2.16
N LEU A 56 -3.30 8.13 -1.90
CA LEU A 56 -2.57 9.41 -1.86
C LEU A 56 -1.50 9.44 -0.76
N ALA A 57 -1.83 8.95 0.44
CA ALA A 57 -0.87 8.88 1.54
C ALA A 57 0.31 7.95 1.19
N LEU A 58 0.04 6.83 0.52
CA LEU A 58 1.08 5.91 0.04
C LEU A 58 1.96 6.56 -1.04
N PHE A 59 1.36 7.33 -1.96
CA PHE A 59 2.09 8.11 -2.97
C PHE A 59 3.05 9.12 -2.32
N LEU A 60 2.57 9.87 -1.32
CA LEU A 60 3.39 10.80 -0.55
C LEU A 60 4.54 10.07 0.18
N CYS A 61 4.25 8.90 0.77
CA CYS A 61 5.29 8.06 1.37
C CYS A 61 6.34 7.64 0.33
N ALA A 62 5.95 7.31 -0.90
CA ALA A 62 6.87 6.94 -1.97
C ALA A 62 7.78 8.10 -2.41
N LEU A 63 7.27 9.33 -2.40
CA LEU A 63 8.04 10.54 -2.66
C LEU A 63 9.03 10.85 -1.52
N LEU A 64 8.62 10.62 -0.28
CA LEU A 64 9.41 10.93 0.92
C LEU A 64 10.38 9.80 1.31
N LEU A 65 10.23 8.60 0.77
CA LEU A 65 11.06 7.43 1.07
C LEU A 65 12.58 7.71 1.00
N PRO A 66 13.12 8.45 -0.01
CA PRO A 66 14.54 8.75 -0.09
C PRO A 66 15.08 9.64 1.05
N ARG A 67 14.21 10.35 1.78
CA ARG A 67 14.58 11.26 2.87
C ARG A 67 14.96 10.57 4.18
N ARG A 68 14.93 9.22 4.24
CA ARG A 68 15.32 8.43 5.43
C ARG A 68 14.50 8.73 6.69
N LEU A 69 13.27 9.22 6.53
CA LEU A 69 12.41 9.58 7.64
C LEU A 69 11.80 8.31 8.27
N ALA A 70 12.09 8.05 9.54
CA ALA A 70 11.61 6.84 10.22
C ALA A 70 10.08 6.72 10.21
N TRP A 71 9.37 7.85 10.34
CA TRP A 71 7.90 7.86 10.30
C TRP A 71 7.33 7.44 8.94
N VAL A 72 8.04 7.67 7.82
CA VAL A 72 7.58 7.26 6.48
C VAL A 72 7.54 5.74 6.38
N ARG A 73 8.53 5.04 6.96
CA ARG A 73 8.52 3.58 7.04
C ARG A 73 7.33 3.08 7.86
N ILE A 74 7.10 3.67 9.04
CA ILE A 74 5.99 3.28 9.93
C ILE A 74 4.65 3.50 9.24
N ALA A 75 4.45 4.68 8.63
CA ALA A 75 3.24 5.01 7.89
C ALA A 75 3.00 4.05 6.72
N THR A 76 4.04 3.74 5.94
CA THR A 76 3.92 2.80 4.81
C THR A 76 3.52 1.41 5.29
N ILE A 77 4.15 0.91 6.36
CA ILE A 77 3.78 -0.39 6.95
C ILE A 77 2.33 -0.37 7.41
N ALA A 78 1.90 0.69 8.11
CA ALA A 78 0.51 0.81 8.58
C ALA A 78 -0.50 0.81 7.43
N ILE A 79 -0.27 1.61 6.37
CA ILE A 79 -1.15 1.67 5.20
C ILE A 79 -1.23 0.31 4.52
N GLU A 80 -0.10 -0.35 4.27
CA GLU A 80 -0.10 -1.67 3.62
C GLU A 80 -0.72 -2.75 4.51
N SER A 81 -0.57 -2.68 5.85
CA SER A 81 -1.30 -3.57 6.76
C SER A 81 -2.81 -3.40 6.65
N VAL A 82 -3.32 -2.17 6.53
CA VAL A 82 -4.74 -1.92 6.30
C VAL A 82 -5.18 -2.49 4.95
N ASN A 83 -4.41 -2.28 3.88
CA ASN A 83 -4.70 -2.85 2.55
C ASN A 83 -4.77 -4.38 2.59
N VAL A 84 -3.80 -5.03 3.25
CA VAL A 84 -3.78 -6.49 3.40
C VAL A 84 -5.00 -6.96 4.19
N LEU A 85 -5.35 -6.31 5.31
CA LEU A 85 -6.53 -6.67 6.10
C LEU A 85 -7.83 -6.51 5.29
N ALA A 86 -7.98 -5.43 4.53
CA ALA A 86 -9.15 -5.21 3.68
C ALA A 86 -9.26 -6.29 2.59
N ALA A 87 -8.14 -6.67 1.96
CA ALA A 87 -8.11 -7.72 0.95
C ALA A 87 -8.38 -9.12 1.55
N LEU A 88 -7.83 -9.41 2.74
CA LEU A 88 -8.12 -10.65 3.47
C LEU A 88 -9.60 -10.73 3.90
N TRP A 89 -10.19 -9.61 4.29
CA TRP A 89 -11.62 -9.54 4.58
C TRP A 89 -12.47 -9.84 3.34
N GLY A 90 -12.13 -9.24 2.20
CA GLY A 90 -12.78 -9.55 0.92
C GLY A 90 -12.64 -11.02 0.51
N LEU A 91 -11.47 -11.63 0.76
CA LEU A 91 -11.22 -13.05 0.52
C LEU A 91 -12.08 -13.92 1.42
N PHE A 92 -12.12 -13.62 2.72
CA PHE A 92 -12.94 -14.32 3.69
C PHE A 92 -14.42 -14.24 3.32
N ALA A 93 -14.92 -13.05 2.98
CA ALA A 93 -16.30 -12.86 2.55
C ALA A 93 -16.63 -13.70 1.31
N SER A 94 -15.75 -13.70 0.29
CA SER A 94 -15.93 -14.52 -0.92
C SER A 94 -16.01 -16.01 -0.60
N LEU A 95 -15.16 -16.51 0.30
CA LEU A 95 -15.16 -17.93 0.68
C LEU A 95 -16.43 -18.31 1.45
N VAL A 96 -16.89 -17.46 2.36
CA VAL A 96 -18.12 -17.69 3.14
C VAL A 96 -19.36 -17.71 2.25
N THR A 97 -19.39 -16.90 1.18
CA THR A 97 -20.50 -16.90 0.21
C THR A 97 -20.36 -17.97 -0.88
N GLY A 98 -19.39 -18.88 -0.78
CA GLY A 98 -19.15 -19.94 -1.77
C GLY A 98 -18.57 -19.47 -3.10
N GLY A 99 -18.08 -18.23 -3.17
CA GLY A 99 -17.45 -17.64 -4.34
C GLY A 99 -15.98 -18.03 -4.48
N ALA A 100 -15.54 -18.24 -5.73
CA ALA A 100 -14.12 -18.47 -6.01
C ALA A 100 -13.30 -17.18 -5.78
N PRO A 101 -12.08 -17.28 -5.22
CA PRO A 101 -11.22 -16.12 -5.03
C PRO A 101 -10.88 -15.49 -6.38
N SER A 102 -11.30 -14.23 -6.56
CA SER A 102 -11.02 -13.49 -7.79
C SER A 102 -9.61 -12.89 -7.76
N PRO A 103 -8.97 -12.70 -8.92
CA PRO A 103 -7.70 -11.98 -9.01
C PRO A 103 -7.76 -10.57 -8.38
N ALA A 104 -8.94 -9.93 -8.40
CA ALA A 104 -9.15 -8.61 -7.80
C ALA A 104 -8.96 -8.61 -6.27
N VAL A 105 -9.17 -9.75 -5.61
CA VAL A 105 -8.97 -9.91 -4.16
C VAL A 105 -7.54 -10.33 -3.83
N VAL A 106 -6.92 -11.17 -4.67
CA VAL A 106 -5.57 -11.70 -4.42
C VAL A 106 -4.48 -10.70 -4.82
N LEU A 107 -4.66 -9.96 -5.91
CA LEU A 107 -3.66 -9.03 -6.43
C LEU A 107 -3.27 -7.94 -5.42
N PRO A 108 -4.19 -7.30 -4.68
CA PRO A 108 -3.84 -6.33 -3.64
C PRO A 108 -2.91 -6.91 -2.56
N ILE A 109 -3.11 -8.17 -2.16
CA ILE A 109 -2.26 -8.85 -1.17
C ILE A 109 -0.84 -9.01 -1.72
N VAL A 110 -0.72 -9.49 -2.97
CA VAL A 110 0.58 -9.68 -3.62
C VAL A 110 1.32 -8.35 -3.74
N LEU A 111 0.64 -7.30 -4.19
CA LEU A 111 1.24 -5.97 -4.33
C LEU A 111 1.69 -5.42 -2.97
N SER A 112 0.87 -5.55 -1.93
CA SER A 112 1.20 -5.10 -0.58
C SER A 112 2.43 -5.84 -0.03
N MET A 113 2.57 -7.14 -0.33
CA MET A 113 3.73 -7.93 0.07
C MET A 113 5.02 -7.49 -0.64
N LEU A 114 4.94 -7.02 -1.89
CA LEU A 114 6.10 -6.47 -2.62
C LEU A 114 6.62 -5.18 -1.98
N VAL A 115 5.78 -4.43 -1.28
CA VAL A 115 6.15 -3.22 -0.52
C VAL A 115 6.60 -3.55 0.90
N LEU A 116 5.84 -4.39 1.61
CA LEU A 116 6.12 -4.75 3.01
C LEU A 116 7.41 -5.54 3.16
N ARG A 117 7.65 -6.54 2.31
CA ARG A 117 8.78 -7.46 2.47
C ARG A 117 10.13 -6.73 2.51
N PRO A 118 10.44 -5.77 1.61
CA PRO A 118 11.65 -4.96 1.72
C PRO A 118 11.70 -4.08 2.98
N LEU A 119 10.57 -3.49 3.40
CA LEU A 119 10.53 -2.54 4.53
C LEU A 119 10.67 -3.21 5.90
N LEU A 120 10.35 -4.50 5.98
CA LEU A 120 10.50 -5.32 7.18
C LEU A 120 11.91 -5.88 7.37
N GLN A 121 12.79 -5.75 6.37
CA GLN A 121 14.18 -6.18 6.48
C GLN A 121 14.95 -5.41 7.57
N PRO A 122 15.72 -6.08 8.43
CA PRO A 122 16.52 -5.42 9.48
C PRO A 122 17.46 -4.35 8.91
N GLU A 123 18.09 -4.60 7.77
CA GLU A 123 19.04 -3.68 7.12
C GLU A 123 18.35 -2.38 6.68
N VAL A 124 17.08 -2.47 6.28
CA VAL A 124 16.26 -1.32 5.90
C VAL A 124 15.81 -0.56 7.15
N ARG A 125 15.43 -1.27 8.22
CA ARG A 125 15.11 -0.65 9.52
C ARG A 125 16.29 0.19 10.02
N ASP A 126 17.49 -0.37 9.98
CA ASP A 126 18.71 0.30 10.46
C ASP A 126 19.06 1.50 9.57
N TRP A 127 18.82 1.39 8.25
CA TRP A 127 18.95 2.51 7.33
C TRP A 127 18.03 3.70 7.68
N PHE A 128 16.79 3.44 8.11
CA PHE A 128 15.88 4.48 8.59
C PHE A 128 16.21 5.00 9.99
N ALA A 129 16.79 4.16 10.85
CA ALA A 129 17.19 4.53 12.21
C ALA A 129 18.48 5.38 12.26
N GLY A 130 19.06 5.74 11.11
CA GLY A 130 20.27 6.56 11.05
C GLY A 130 21.54 5.88 11.57
N HIS A 131 21.45 4.60 11.96
CA HIS A 131 22.61 3.81 12.36
C HIS A 131 23.47 3.63 11.10
N ARG A 132 24.57 4.39 11.01
CA ARG A 132 25.70 3.95 10.18
C ARG A 132 26.11 2.61 10.78
N ALA A 133 26.41 1.64 9.93
CA ALA A 133 27.11 0.44 10.37
C ALA A 133 28.36 0.86 11.17
N THR A 134 28.25 0.89 12.50
CA THR A 134 29.39 0.78 13.38
C THR A 134 29.79 -0.68 13.26
N ALA A 135 30.54 -0.96 12.20
CA ALA A 135 31.25 -2.22 12.09
C ALA A 135 32.24 -2.32 13.27
N PRO A 136 32.33 -3.47 13.95
CA PRO A 136 33.60 -3.83 14.60
C PRO A 136 34.69 -4.02 13.55
#